data_AF-A0A961YVZ7-F1
#
_entry.id   AF-A0A961YVZ7-F1
#
_cell.length_a   1.000
_cell.length_b   1.000
_cell.length_c   1.000
_cell.angle_alpha   90.00
_cell.angle_beta   90.00
_cell.angle_gamma   90.00
#
_symmetry.space_group_name_H-M   'P 1'
#
loop_
_entity.id
_entity.type
_entity.pdbx_description
1 polymer ?
#
loop_
_entity_poly.entity_id
_entity_poly.type
_entity_poly.pdbx_seq_one_letter_code
_entity_poly.pdbx_strand_id
1 'polypeptide(L)'
;MTLSFAPERIEQWPLERLKPYARNAKTHGADQVAKIAASMAKFGWTNPVLVGGDGEVIAGHGRILAAAELGLTEAPVIVLDHLSEEERQAYRLADNRLAESPWDEALLAAELQALAADDFDLSLTGFSDAELDQLLAFDVGGGETTDGPSVPPVVVPEPPRNPASRTGDLWILGDHRLLCGDSTKADDVRRLMNGERAALFATDPPYLVDYDGSNHPTRNKDWSPSYGVTWDDSSQGAELYDGFIAAAIAEAIVEDAAWYCW
;
A
#
# COMPACT_ATOMS: atom_id res chain seq x y z
N MET A 1 20.90 -36.79 -14.48
CA MET A 1 20.56 -35.67 -15.39
C MET A 1 21.75 -34.74 -15.36
N THR A 2 22.34 -34.42 -16.51
CA THR A 2 23.47 -33.47 -16.60
C THR A 2 22.88 -32.10 -16.91
N LEU A 3 23.19 -31.09 -16.10
CA LEU A 3 22.77 -29.72 -16.39
C LEU A 3 23.50 -29.20 -17.64
N SER A 4 22.82 -28.44 -18.48
CA SER A 4 23.45 -27.77 -19.63
C SER A 4 24.46 -26.71 -19.19
N PHE A 5 24.28 -26.16 -17.99
CA PHE A 5 25.18 -25.19 -17.37
C PHE A 5 25.01 -25.20 -15.84
N ALA A 6 26.12 -25.00 -15.13
CA ALA A 6 26.15 -24.68 -13.71
C ALA A 6 27.25 -23.62 -13.49
N PRO A 7 26.94 -22.44 -12.94
CA PRO A 7 27.93 -21.39 -12.79
C PRO A 7 28.98 -21.76 -11.73
N GLU A 8 30.25 -21.68 -12.08
CA GLU A 8 31.37 -21.95 -11.16
C GLU A 8 31.75 -20.73 -10.29
N ARG A 9 31.39 -19.51 -10.73
CA ARG A 9 31.69 -18.26 -10.02
C ARG A 9 30.65 -17.17 -10.30
N ILE A 10 30.57 -16.21 -9.38
CA ILE A 10 29.92 -14.91 -9.56
C ILE A 10 31.03 -13.89 -9.83
N GLU A 11 30.84 -13.02 -10.82
CA GLU A 11 31.77 -11.92 -11.15
C GLU A 11 31.22 -10.58 -10.65
N GLN A 12 32.08 -9.59 -10.41
CA GLN A 12 31.66 -8.22 -10.10
C GLN A 12 31.93 -7.33 -11.32
N TRP A 13 30.88 -6.76 -11.89
CA TRP A 13 30.98 -5.93 -13.09
C TRP A 13 30.49 -4.50 -12.82
N PRO A 14 31.13 -3.47 -13.40
CA PRO A 14 30.62 -2.10 -13.35
C PRO A 14 29.21 -2.01 -13.95
N LEU A 15 28.30 -1.24 -13.33
CA LEU A 15 26.94 -1.06 -13.84
C LEU A 15 26.93 -0.50 -15.26
N GLU A 16 27.87 0.38 -15.60
CA GLU A 16 28.01 0.97 -16.94
C GLU A 16 28.28 -0.05 -18.04
N ARG A 17 28.82 -1.23 -17.69
CA ARG A 17 29.03 -2.32 -18.65
C ARG A 17 27.74 -3.06 -18.97
N LEU A 18 26.72 -2.97 -18.11
CA LEU A 18 25.47 -3.70 -18.23
C LEU A 18 24.53 -2.96 -19.19
N LYS A 19 24.19 -3.61 -20.31
CA LYS A 19 23.35 -3.06 -21.36
C LYS A 19 21.93 -3.56 -21.18
N PRO A 20 20.96 -2.68 -20.91
CA PRO A 20 19.56 -3.07 -20.84
C PRO A 20 19.10 -3.70 -22.18
N TYR A 21 18.38 -4.81 -22.10
CA TYR A 21 17.75 -5.39 -23.29
C TYR A 21 16.68 -4.45 -23.86
N ALA A 22 16.85 -4.04 -25.12
CA ALA A 22 16.01 -3.02 -25.75
C ALA A 22 14.53 -3.41 -25.91
N ARG A 23 14.22 -4.72 -25.94
CA ARG A 23 12.85 -5.25 -26.08
C ARG A 23 12.34 -5.90 -24.81
N ASN A 24 12.78 -5.42 -23.63
CA ASN A 24 12.29 -5.96 -22.38
C ASN A 24 10.79 -5.67 -22.23
N ALA A 25 9.99 -6.73 -22.14
CA ALA A 25 8.53 -6.63 -21.99
C ALA A 25 8.11 -6.21 -20.57
N LYS A 26 9.01 -6.35 -19.59
CA LYS A 26 8.74 -6.00 -18.19
C LYS A 26 9.14 -4.55 -17.96
N THR A 27 8.15 -3.71 -17.66
CA THR A 27 8.37 -2.33 -17.25
C THR A 27 8.57 -2.26 -15.74
N HIS A 28 9.51 -1.41 -15.31
CA HIS A 28 9.78 -1.16 -13.90
C HIS A 28 9.41 0.30 -13.61
N GLY A 29 8.24 0.52 -13.01
CA GLY A 29 7.82 1.84 -12.54
C GLY A 29 8.65 2.30 -11.34
N ALA A 30 8.65 3.61 -11.08
CA ALA A 30 9.45 4.21 -10.01
C ALA A 30 9.20 3.53 -8.64
N ASP A 31 7.93 3.31 -8.29
CA ASP A 31 7.56 2.67 -7.01
C ASP A 31 8.11 1.25 -6.87
N GLN A 32 8.13 0.49 -7.97
CA GLN A 32 8.69 -0.86 -7.96
C GLN A 32 10.21 -0.83 -7.77
N VAL A 33 10.90 0.11 -8.43
CA VAL A 33 12.35 0.27 -8.28
C VAL A 33 12.68 0.67 -6.84
N ALA A 34 11.94 1.61 -6.26
CA ALA A 34 12.12 2.06 -4.88
C ALA A 34 11.95 0.91 -3.87
N LYS A 35 10.94 0.04 -4.05
CA LYS A 35 10.76 -1.16 -3.23
C LYS A 35 11.93 -2.13 -3.33
N ILE A 36 12.43 -2.37 -4.55
CA ILE A 36 13.62 -3.21 -4.77
C ILE A 36 14.85 -2.58 -4.11
N ALA A 37 15.02 -1.26 -4.20
CA ALA A 37 16.11 -0.52 -3.57
C ALA A 37 16.05 -0.61 -2.05
N ALA A 38 14.88 -0.43 -1.43
CA ALA A 38 14.69 -0.58 0.01
C ALA A 38 15.03 -2.01 0.48
N SER A 39 14.54 -3.02 -0.24
CA SER A 39 14.87 -4.43 0.03
C SER A 39 16.37 -4.69 -0.11
N MET A 40 17.01 -4.20 -1.17
CA MET A 40 18.47 -4.33 -1.38
C MET A 40 19.29 -3.62 -0.30
N ALA A 41 18.86 -2.44 0.16
CA ALA A 41 19.53 -1.72 1.24
C ALA A 41 19.44 -2.47 2.58
N LYS A 42 18.32 -3.14 2.85
CA LYS A 42 18.12 -3.93 4.07
C LYS A 42 18.87 -5.27 4.04
N PHE A 43 18.69 -6.04 2.98
CA PHE A 43 19.10 -7.45 2.92
C PHE A 43 20.39 -7.66 2.11
N GLY A 44 20.89 -6.61 1.46
CA GLY A 44 22.01 -6.69 0.53
C GLY A 44 21.61 -7.23 -0.84
N TRP A 45 22.61 -7.38 -1.71
CA TRP A 45 22.42 -7.92 -3.06
C TRP A 45 22.43 -9.45 -3.04
N THR A 46 21.25 -10.06 -2.93
CA THR A 46 21.13 -11.51 -2.72
C THR A 46 21.12 -12.34 -4.01
N ASN A 47 20.67 -11.77 -5.14
CA ASN A 47 20.58 -12.46 -6.42
C ASN A 47 21.45 -11.79 -7.50
N PRO A 48 22.44 -12.47 -8.12
CA PRO A 48 23.25 -11.92 -9.20
C PRO A 48 22.46 -11.64 -10.50
N VAL A 49 22.87 -10.64 -11.26
CA VAL A 49 22.31 -10.34 -12.59
C VAL A 49 22.76 -11.40 -13.59
N LEU A 50 21.86 -11.88 -14.43
CA LEU A 50 22.19 -12.81 -15.51
C LEU A 50 22.49 -12.00 -16.77
N VAL A 51 23.66 -12.21 -17.37
CA VAL A 51 24.14 -11.42 -18.52
C VAL A 51 24.72 -12.32 -19.62
N GLY A 52 24.64 -11.86 -20.86
CA GLY A 52 25.52 -12.35 -21.92
C GLY A 52 26.93 -11.77 -21.77
N GLY A 53 27.94 -12.41 -22.35
CA GLY A 53 29.33 -11.95 -22.28
C GLY A 53 29.59 -10.63 -23.01
N ASP A 54 28.68 -10.24 -23.91
CA ASP A 54 28.60 -8.92 -24.54
C ASP A 54 28.08 -7.80 -23.62
N GLY A 55 27.65 -8.16 -22.41
CA GLY A 55 27.09 -7.27 -21.40
C GLY A 55 25.59 -7.05 -21.49
N GLU A 56 24.89 -7.71 -22.41
CA GLU A 56 23.44 -7.59 -22.49
C GLU A 56 22.75 -8.29 -21.31
N VAL A 57 21.87 -7.56 -20.63
CA VAL A 57 21.15 -8.08 -19.47
C VAL A 57 20.09 -9.08 -19.93
N ILE A 58 20.17 -10.30 -19.39
CA ILE A 58 19.19 -11.36 -19.59
C ILE A 58 18.14 -11.25 -18.48
N ALA A 59 18.54 -11.24 -17.20
CA ALA A 59 17.60 -11.10 -16.08
C ALA A 59 18.18 -10.22 -14.97
N GLY A 60 17.33 -9.38 -14.37
CA GLY A 60 17.71 -8.51 -13.25
C GLY A 60 17.70 -7.02 -13.54
N HIS A 61 16.99 -6.55 -14.57
CA HIS A 61 16.88 -5.11 -14.90
C HIS A 61 16.44 -4.25 -13.71
N GLY A 62 15.40 -4.65 -12.98
CA GLY A 62 14.95 -3.93 -11.78
C GLY A 62 16.02 -3.81 -10.68
N ARG A 63 16.89 -4.81 -10.53
CA ARG A 63 18.01 -4.77 -9.56
C ARG A 63 19.09 -3.79 -9.98
N ILE A 64 19.37 -3.67 -11.28
CA ILE A 64 20.31 -2.67 -11.80
C ILE A 64 19.79 -1.25 -11.56
N LEU A 65 18.50 -1.03 -11.82
CA LEU A 65 17.85 0.27 -11.57
C LEU A 65 17.92 0.64 -10.08
N ALA A 66 17.56 -0.30 -9.20
CA ALA A 66 17.62 -0.12 -7.76
C ALA A 66 19.06 0.15 -7.27
N ALA A 67 20.04 -0.57 -7.80
CA ALA A 67 21.45 -0.35 -7.47
C ALA A 67 21.94 1.04 -7.87
N ALA A 68 21.53 1.51 -9.05
CA ALA A 68 21.83 2.87 -9.50
C ALA A 68 21.18 3.93 -8.60
N GLU A 69 19.94 3.70 -8.16
CA GLU A 69 19.24 4.58 -7.20
C GLU A 69 19.95 4.64 -5.84
N LEU A 70 20.51 3.51 -5.39
CA LEU A 70 21.32 3.42 -4.17
C LEU A 70 22.75 3.97 -4.33
N GLY A 71 23.15 4.41 -5.53
CA GLY A 71 24.49 4.92 -5.82
C GLY A 71 25.59 3.85 -5.89
N LEU A 72 25.22 2.58 -6.07
CA LEU A 72 26.19 1.50 -6.29
C LEU A 72 26.78 1.59 -7.69
N THR A 73 28.06 1.22 -7.83
CA THR A 73 28.77 1.28 -9.12
C THR A 73 29.03 -0.09 -9.74
N GLU A 74 28.85 -1.16 -8.98
CA GLU A 74 29.12 -2.54 -9.41
C GLU A 74 27.93 -3.45 -9.08
N ALA A 75 27.78 -4.52 -9.86
CA ALA A 75 26.81 -5.58 -9.63
C ALA A 75 27.46 -6.97 -9.66
N PRO A 76 27.01 -7.90 -8.81
CA PRO A 76 27.30 -9.32 -8.97
C PRO A 76 26.59 -9.85 -10.22
N VAL A 77 27.32 -10.56 -11.08
CA VAL A 77 26.80 -11.13 -12.33
C VAL A 77 27.16 -12.61 -12.49
N ILE A 78 26.29 -13.32 -13.19
CA ILE A 78 26.57 -14.65 -13.74
C ILE A 78 26.49 -14.54 -15.26
N VAL A 79 27.57 -14.95 -15.93
CA VAL A 79 27.70 -14.87 -17.38
C VAL A 79 27.17 -16.15 -18.03
N LEU A 80 26.18 -16.01 -18.90
CA LEU A 80 25.52 -17.11 -19.60
C LEU A 80 25.97 -17.21 -21.07
N ASP A 81 27.28 -17.25 -21.30
CA ASP A 81 27.89 -17.26 -22.64
C ASP A 81 27.64 -18.53 -23.46
N HIS A 82 27.11 -19.57 -22.83
CA HIS A 82 26.70 -20.79 -23.50
C HIS A 82 25.37 -20.64 -24.25
N LEU A 83 24.58 -19.59 -23.95
CA LEU A 83 23.27 -19.37 -24.58
C LEU A 83 23.40 -18.61 -25.90
N SER A 84 22.76 -19.14 -26.95
CA SER A 84 22.51 -18.41 -28.20
C SER A 84 21.59 -17.21 -27.97
N GLU A 85 21.49 -16.30 -28.92
CA GLU A 85 20.59 -15.14 -28.81
C GLU A 85 19.11 -15.58 -28.68
N GLU A 86 18.71 -16.60 -29.43
CA GLU A 86 17.37 -17.17 -29.35
C GLU A 86 17.10 -17.80 -27.99
N GLU A 87 18.09 -18.50 -27.41
CA GLU A 87 18.00 -19.08 -26.08
C GLU A 87 17.94 -18.02 -24.99
N ARG A 88 18.71 -16.92 -25.12
CA ARG A 88 18.59 -15.75 -24.22
C ARG A 88 17.20 -15.17 -24.28
N GLN A 89 16.66 -14.94 -25.49
CA GLN A 89 15.31 -14.40 -25.66
C GLN A 89 14.25 -15.32 -25.04
N ALA A 90 14.33 -16.64 -25.28
CA ALA A 90 13.43 -17.62 -24.68
C ALA A 90 13.55 -17.64 -23.15
N TYR A 91 14.78 -17.57 -22.63
CA TYR A 91 15.04 -17.55 -21.21
C TYR A 91 14.48 -16.30 -20.52
N ARG A 92 14.58 -15.11 -21.12
CA ARG A 92 13.95 -13.88 -20.59
C ARG A 92 12.44 -14.05 -20.37
N LEU A 93 11.77 -14.70 -21.30
CA LEU A 93 10.33 -14.97 -21.20
C LEU A 93 10.04 -16.03 -20.14
N ALA A 94 10.84 -17.10 -20.14
CA ALA A 94 10.70 -18.19 -19.18
C ALA A 94 10.94 -17.73 -17.74
N ASP A 95 12.02 -16.98 -17.46
CA ASP A 95 12.34 -16.47 -16.13
C ASP A 95 11.20 -15.62 -15.56
N ASN A 96 10.66 -14.69 -16.36
CA ASN A 96 9.55 -13.86 -15.92
C ASN A 96 8.26 -14.66 -15.67
N ARG A 97 7.93 -15.61 -16.56
CA ARG A 97 6.69 -16.38 -16.46
C ARG A 97 6.75 -17.48 -15.40
N LEU A 98 7.92 -18.10 -15.21
CA LEU A 98 8.11 -19.17 -14.22
C LEU A 98 8.26 -18.62 -12.81
N ALA A 99 8.74 -17.38 -12.67
CA ALA A 99 8.72 -16.67 -11.39
C ALA A 99 7.30 -16.28 -10.94
N GLU A 100 6.33 -16.21 -11.86
CA GLU A 100 4.91 -16.03 -11.53
C GLU A 100 4.33 -17.37 -11.05
N SER A 101 4.11 -17.50 -9.76
CA SER A 101 3.38 -18.61 -9.15
C SER A 101 2.29 -18.06 -8.24
N PRO A 102 1.13 -18.74 -8.15
CA PRO A 102 0.11 -18.35 -7.20
C PRO A 102 0.64 -18.52 -5.78
N TRP A 103 0.19 -17.64 -4.89
CA TRP A 103 0.43 -17.78 -3.46
C TRP A 103 -0.60 -18.73 -2.85
N ASP A 104 -0.19 -19.53 -1.88
CA ASP A 104 -1.12 -20.08 -0.90
C ASP A 104 -1.44 -18.96 0.10
N GLU A 105 -2.61 -18.36 -0.04
CA GLU A 105 -2.99 -17.16 0.72
C GLU A 105 -3.02 -17.43 2.23
N ALA A 106 -3.40 -18.63 2.66
CA ALA A 106 -3.44 -18.99 4.07
C ALA A 106 -2.04 -19.06 4.68
N LEU A 107 -1.10 -19.72 3.98
CA LEU A 107 0.29 -19.78 4.43
C LEU A 107 0.99 -18.41 4.36
N LEU A 108 0.71 -17.64 3.31
CA LEU A 108 1.27 -16.30 3.15
C LEU A 108 0.79 -15.35 4.26
N ALA A 109 -0.52 -15.35 4.56
CA ALA A 109 -1.08 -14.54 5.64
C ALA A 109 -0.48 -14.91 7.00
N ALA A 110 -0.35 -16.21 7.28
CA ALA A 110 0.26 -16.68 8.53
C ALA A 110 1.70 -16.19 8.69
N GLU A 111 2.50 -16.26 7.63
CA GLU A 111 3.89 -15.78 7.63
C GLU A 111 3.96 -14.25 7.84
N LEU A 112 3.11 -13.48 7.16
CA LEU A 112 3.05 -12.03 7.30
C LEU A 112 2.59 -11.59 8.70
N GLN A 113 1.62 -12.29 9.29
CA GLN A 113 1.16 -12.05 10.66
C GLN A 113 2.26 -12.36 11.68
N ALA A 114 3.04 -13.43 11.47
CA ALA A 114 4.17 -13.75 12.34
C ALA A 114 5.26 -12.66 12.27
N LEU A 115 5.60 -12.19 11.07
CA LEU A 115 6.53 -11.08 10.89
C LEU A 115 6.02 -9.78 11.55
N ALA A 116 4.73 -9.48 11.43
CA ALA A 116 4.12 -8.32 12.08
C ALA A 116 4.20 -8.40 13.61
N ALA A 117 3.98 -9.60 14.18
CA ALA A 117 4.05 -9.83 15.62
C ALA A 117 5.48 -9.66 16.19
N ASP A 118 6.50 -9.84 15.35
CA ASP A 118 7.91 -9.62 15.67
C ASP A 118 8.36 -8.16 15.38
N ASP A 119 7.42 -7.23 15.20
CA ASP A 119 7.65 -5.81 14.86
C ASP A 119 8.50 -5.62 13.57
N PHE A 120 8.42 -6.57 12.63
CA PHE A 120 9.14 -6.47 11.36
C PHE A 120 8.47 -5.45 10.42
N ASP A 121 9.28 -4.65 9.72
CA ASP A 121 8.80 -3.71 8.71
C ASP A 121 8.34 -4.44 7.43
N LEU A 122 7.03 -4.68 7.33
CA LEU A 122 6.42 -5.39 6.21
C LEU A 122 6.51 -4.61 4.89
N SER A 123 6.79 -3.31 4.89
CA SER A 123 6.95 -2.55 3.63
C SER A 123 8.12 -3.08 2.78
N LEU A 124 9.07 -3.77 3.40
CA LEU A 124 10.25 -4.37 2.76
C LEU A 124 9.95 -5.69 2.03
N THR A 125 8.76 -6.26 2.21
CA THR A 125 8.33 -7.51 1.55
C THR A 125 7.97 -7.30 0.08
N GLY A 126 7.71 -6.05 -0.32
CA GLY A 126 7.33 -5.68 -1.68
C GLY A 126 5.82 -5.62 -1.93
N PHE A 127 5.00 -6.13 -1.01
CA PHE A 127 3.55 -5.92 -1.03
C PHE A 127 3.22 -4.42 -0.87
N SER A 128 2.12 -3.99 -1.49
CA SER A 128 1.54 -2.67 -1.21
C SER A 128 0.77 -2.69 0.11
N ASP A 129 0.57 -1.53 0.72
CA ASP A 129 -0.18 -1.41 1.98
C ASP A 129 -1.58 -2.04 1.85
N ALA A 130 -2.25 -1.83 0.72
CA ALA A 130 -3.55 -2.44 0.43
C ALA A 130 -3.49 -3.98 0.34
N GLU A 131 -2.42 -4.56 -0.20
CA GLU A 131 -2.23 -6.02 -0.24
C GLU A 131 -1.93 -6.57 1.15
N LEU A 132 -1.11 -5.87 1.93
CA LEU A 132 -0.80 -6.24 3.33
C LEU A 132 -2.07 -6.21 4.19
N ASP A 133 -2.89 -5.16 4.09
CA ASP A 133 -4.16 -5.06 4.82
C ASP A 133 -5.12 -6.21 4.47
N GLN A 134 -5.15 -6.63 3.20
CA GLN A 134 -5.97 -7.77 2.76
C GLN A 134 -5.46 -9.09 3.33
N LEU A 135 -4.15 -9.34 3.25
CA LEU A 135 -3.51 -10.57 3.71
C LEU A 135 -3.50 -10.69 5.24
N LEU A 136 -3.29 -9.59 5.96
CA LEU A 136 -3.30 -9.58 7.43
C LEU A 136 -4.71 -9.76 7.99
N ALA A 137 -5.75 -9.36 7.25
CA ALA A 137 -7.15 -9.61 7.59
C ALA A 137 -7.61 -11.04 7.29
N PHE A 138 -6.77 -11.88 6.69
CA PHE A 138 -7.08 -13.29 6.41
C PHE A 138 -7.05 -14.10 7.71
N ASP A 139 -8.18 -14.74 8.06
CA ASP A 139 -8.27 -15.58 9.26
C ASP A 139 -7.70 -16.98 8.97
N VAL A 140 -6.53 -17.28 9.54
CA VAL A 140 -5.85 -18.57 9.38
C VAL A 140 -6.44 -19.66 10.30
N GLY A 141 -7.45 -19.32 11.11
CA GLY A 141 -7.99 -20.14 12.19
C GLY A 141 -9.35 -20.79 11.94
N GLY A 142 -9.55 -21.56 10.87
CA GLY A 142 -10.73 -22.43 10.78
C GLY A 142 -11.05 -22.92 9.37
N GLY A 143 -10.77 -24.19 9.10
CA GLY A 143 -11.11 -24.82 7.83
C GLY A 143 -12.62 -24.98 7.64
N GLU A 144 -13.14 -24.43 6.56
CA GLU A 144 -14.19 -24.97 5.70
C GLU A 144 -14.32 -24.05 4.47
N THR A 145 -14.29 -24.61 3.27
CA THR A 145 -14.81 -23.92 2.08
C THR A 145 -16.30 -23.67 2.29
N THR A 146 -16.64 -22.47 2.72
CA THR A 146 -17.96 -21.87 2.58
C THR A 146 -17.74 -20.41 2.22
N ASP A 147 -18.67 -19.81 1.48
CA ASP A 147 -18.70 -18.40 1.10
C ASP A 147 -17.89 -17.55 2.09
N GLY A 148 -16.81 -16.94 1.57
CA GLY A 148 -15.84 -16.21 2.39
C GLY A 148 -16.56 -15.31 3.38
N PRO A 149 -16.01 -15.07 4.58
CA PRO A 149 -16.75 -14.40 5.62
C PRO A 149 -17.19 -13.06 5.04
N SER A 150 -18.49 -12.99 4.71
CA SER A 150 -19.25 -11.77 4.90
C SER A 150 -18.77 -11.34 6.27
N VAL A 151 -18.03 -10.23 6.32
CA VAL A 151 -18.02 -9.39 7.51
C VAL A 151 -19.47 -9.45 7.96
N PRO A 152 -19.78 -10.04 9.13
CA PRO A 152 -21.17 -10.18 9.53
C PRO A 152 -21.74 -8.79 9.35
N PRO A 153 -22.81 -8.64 8.53
CA PRO A 153 -23.25 -7.34 8.02
C PRO A 153 -23.21 -6.41 9.20
N VAL A 154 -22.39 -5.35 9.13
CA VAL A 154 -22.07 -4.51 10.29
C VAL A 154 -23.40 -4.23 10.95
N VAL A 155 -23.67 -4.94 12.05
CA VAL A 155 -24.96 -4.83 12.72
C VAL A 155 -24.76 -3.53 13.46
N VAL A 156 -25.10 -2.42 12.79
CA VAL A 156 -25.17 -1.12 13.41
C VAL A 156 -26.09 -1.34 14.59
N PRO A 157 -25.54 -1.36 15.82
CA PRO A 157 -26.38 -1.62 16.96
C PRO A 157 -27.40 -0.49 16.98
N GLU A 158 -28.68 -0.83 17.16
CA GLU A 158 -29.71 0.16 17.42
C GLU A 158 -29.16 1.14 18.47
N PRO A 159 -29.22 2.46 18.22
CA PRO A 159 -28.66 3.44 19.12
C PRO A 159 -29.08 3.12 20.55
N PRO A 160 -28.13 2.95 21.49
CA PRO A 160 -28.47 2.54 22.84
C PRO A 160 -29.49 3.51 23.41
N ARG A 161 -30.52 2.99 24.10
CA ARG A 161 -31.59 3.83 24.69
C ARG A 161 -31.03 4.97 25.55
N ASN A 162 -29.86 4.74 26.14
CA ASN A 162 -29.08 5.75 26.86
C ASN A 162 -27.65 5.77 26.29
N PRO A 163 -27.33 6.64 25.32
CA PRO A 163 -25.97 6.75 24.82
C PRO A 163 -25.05 7.31 25.91
N ALA A 164 -23.84 6.76 25.99
CA ALA A 164 -22.80 7.26 26.90
C ALA A 164 -22.36 8.67 26.49
N SER A 165 -22.24 8.91 25.18
CA SER A 165 -21.93 10.22 24.60
C SER A 165 -23.21 11.01 24.34
N ARG A 166 -23.22 12.27 24.78
CA ARG A 166 -24.30 13.23 24.55
C ARG A 166 -23.74 14.46 23.86
N THR A 167 -24.60 15.15 23.11
CA THR A 167 -24.23 16.45 22.53
C THR A 167 -23.71 17.39 23.62
N GLY A 168 -22.55 17.98 23.36
CA GLY A 168 -21.81 18.79 24.32
C GLY A 168 -20.79 18.01 25.17
N ASP A 169 -20.72 16.68 25.10
CA ASP A 169 -19.68 15.94 25.82
C ASP A 169 -18.31 16.15 25.15
N LEU A 170 -17.36 16.65 25.95
CA LEU A 170 -15.96 16.84 25.54
C LEU A 170 -15.10 15.81 26.27
N TRP A 171 -14.48 14.94 25.48
CA TRP A 171 -13.60 13.87 25.93
C TRP A 171 -12.15 14.33 25.79
N ILE A 172 -11.36 14.14 26.85
CA ILE A 172 -9.92 14.43 26.86
C ILE A 172 -9.18 13.10 26.79
N LEU A 173 -8.41 12.93 25.72
CA LEU A 173 -7.74 11.68 25.34
C LEU A 173 -6.22 11.93 25.32
N GLY A 174 -5.65 12.18 26.49
CA GLY A 174 -4.27 12.68 26.60
C GLY A 174 -4.16 14.10 26.04
N ASP A 175 -3.30 14.29 25.04
CA ASP A 175 -3.13 15.57 24.35
C ASP A 175 -4.24 15.85 23.32
N HIS A 176 -5.12 14.86 23.06
CA HIS A 176 -6.20 14.97 22.09
C HIS A 176 -7.55 15.31 22.73
N ARG A 177 -8.42 15.97 21.96
CA ARG A 177 -9.77 16.35 22.36
C ARG A 177 -10.77 15.82 21.35
N LEU A 178 -11.88 15.27 21.84
CA LEU A 178 -12.99 14.79 21.02
C LEU A 178 -14.30 15.39 21.55
N LEU A 179 -15.02 16.12 20.72
CA LEU A 179 -16.30 16.73 21.07
C LEU A 179 -17.44 16.01 20.33
N CYS A 180 -18.44 15.57 21.08
CA CYS A 180 -19.74 15.21 20.50
C CYS A 180 -20.53 16.51 20.27
N GLY A 181 -20.41 17.10 19.09
CA GLY A 181 -21.00 18.41 18.76
C GLY A 181 -21.31 18.53 17.28
N ASP A 182 -21.74 19.73 16.88
CA ASP A 182 -22.06 20.07 15.50
C ASP A 182 -20.89 20.85 14.89
N SER A 183 -20.23 20.25 13.91
CA SER A 183 -19.07 20.82 13.24
C SER A 183 -19.38 22.05 12.37
N THR A 184 -20.68 22.37 12.15
CA THR A 184 -21.09 23.62 11.52
C THR A 184 -21.30 24.76 12.52
N LYS A 185 -21.29 24.47 13.83
CA LYS A 185 -21.50 25.48 14.89
C LYS A 185 -20.17 25.99 15.41
N ALA A 186 -19.96 27.29 15.24
CA ALA A 186 -18.77 27.99 15.73
C ALA A 186 -18.51 27.78 17.24
N ASP A 187 -19.55 27.71 18.07
CA ASP A 187 -19.39 27.52 19.52
C ASP A 187 -18.85 26.14 19.88
N ASP A 188 -19.27 25.09 19.16
CA ASP A 188 -18.76 23.73 19.36
C ASP A 188 -17.31 23.63 18.89
N VAL A 189 -17.00 24.16 17.70
CA VAL A 189 -15.64 24.19 17.16
C VAL A 189 -14.70 24.96 18.09
N ARG A 190 -15.09 26.16 18.54
CA ARG A 190 -14.27 26.97 19.46
C ARG A 190 -14.01 26.25 20.79
N ARG A 191 -15.01 25.52 21.30
CA ARG A 191 -14.87 24.72 22.53
C ARG A 191 -13.96 23.51 22.34
N LEU A 192 -14.03 22.84 21.19
CA LEU A 192 -13.12 21.75 20.84
C LEU A 192 -11.68 22.27 20.78
N MET A 193 -11.48 23.39 20.07
CA MET A 193 -10.17 23.96 19.75
C MET A 193 -9.52 24.69 20.91
N ASN A 194 -10.30 25.18 21.90
CA ASN A 194 -9.77 25.71 23.15
C ASN A 194 -8.76 26.87 23.01
N GLY A 195 -8.93 27.69 21.98
CA GLY A 195 -8.02 28.79 21.67
C GLY A 195 -6.82 28.40 20.80
N GLU A 196 -6.62 27.11 20.52
CA GLU A 196 -5.63 26.63 19.56
C GLU A 196 -6.18 26.64 18.13
N ARG A 197 -5.30 26.60 17.13
CA ARG A 197 -5.65 26.48 15.71
C ARG A 197 -4.75 25.47 15.01
N ALA A 198 -5.34 24.63 14.18
CA ALA A 198 -4.66 23.56 13.49
C ALA A 198 -3.95 24.06 12.22
N ALA A 199 -2.73 23.58 12.00
CA ALA A 199 -1.95 23.79 10.78
C ALA A 199 -2.27 22.78 9.66
N LEU A 200 -2.97 21.69 9.99
CA LEU A 200 -3.47 20.69 9.06
C LEU A 200 -4.94 20.46 9.33
N PHE A 201 -5.75 20.56 8.28
CA PHE A 201 -7.17 20.23 8.28
C PHE A 201 -7.39 18.95 7.49
N ALA A 202 -7.42 17.83 8.21
CA ALA A 202 -7.72 16.51 7.66
C ALA A 202 -9.21 16.18 7.89
N THR A 203 -9.98 16.08 6.82
CA THR A 203 -11.45 15.98 6.88
C THR A 203 -12.05 15.24 5.68
N ASP A 204 -13.31 14.82 5.82
CA ASP A 204 -14.11 14.14 4.82
C ASP A 204 -15.60 14.49 5.03
N PRO A 205 -16.09 15.67 4.59
CA PRO A 205 -17.48 16.08 4.77
C PRO A 205 -18.31 16.00 3.47
N PRO A 206 -19.59 15.55 3.53
CA PRO A 206 -20.17 14.68 4.56
C PRO A 206 -19.38 13.37 4.68
N TYR A 207 -19.28 12.81 5.89
CA TYR A 207 -18.52 11.60 6.15
C TYR A 207 -18.83 10.50 5.11
N LEU A 208 -17.81 9.93 4.47
CA LEU A 208 -17.97 8.77 3.59
C LEU A 208 -18.98 8.96 2.44
N VAL A 209 -19.04 10.16 1.86
CA VAL A 209 -19.92 10.50 0.72
C VAL A 209 -19.99 9.41 -0.36
N ASP A 210 -21.21 8.95 -0.63
CA ASP A 210 -21.57 8.08 -1.78
C ASP A 210 -20.68 6.82 -1.90
N TYR A 211 -20.14 6.39 -0.76
CA TYR A 211 -19.33 5.20 -0.66
C TYR A 211 -20.24 3.97 -0.60
N ASP A 212 -20.64 3.52 -1.77
CA ASP A 212 -21.41 2.28 -1.96
C ASP A 212 -20.52 1.07 -2.24
N GLY A 213 -19.19 1.19 -2.11
CA GLY A 213 -18.22 0.16 -2.47
C GLY A 213 -17.89 0.04 -3.96
N SER A 214 -18.60 0.73 -4.86
CA SER A 214 -18.46 0.63 -6.32
C SER A 214 -17.71 1.81 -6.99
N ASN A 215 -17.60 2.95 -6.29
CA ASN A 215 -17.07 4.21 -6.84
C ASN A 215 -15.53 4.42 -6.69
N HIS A 216 -14.74 3.38 -6.40
CA HIS A 216 -13.26 3.43 -6.31
C HIS A 216 -12.64 2.43 -7.31
N PRO A 217 -11.36 2.59 -7.78
CA PRO A 217 -10.70 1.61 -8.63
C PRO A 217 -10.89 0.18 -8.10
N THR A 218 -11.31 -0.70 -9.02
CA THR A 218 -11.95 -2.02 -8.84
C THR A 218 -11.06 -3.12 -8.20
N ARG A 219 -10.05 -2.74 -7.40
CA ARG A 219 -9.08 -3.64 -6.76
C ARG A 219 -9.13 -3.64 -5.22
N ASN A 220 -10.08 -2.92 -4.62
CA ASN A 220 -10.36 -3.02 -3.18
C ASN A 220 -11.60 -3.89 -2.91
N LYS A 221 -11.70 -4.41 -1.68
CA LYS A 221 -12.85 -5.19 -1.18
C LYS A 221 -14.16 -4.46 -1.52
N ASP A 222 -15.14 -5.18 -2.05
CA ASP A 222 -16.49 -4.67 -2.30
C ASP A 222 -17.27 -4.69 -0.98
N TRP A 223 -17.44 -3.51 -0.40
CA TRP A 223 -18.17 -3.31 0.85
C TRP A 223 -19.62 -2.87 0.61
N SER A 224 -20.10 -2.86 -0.65
CA SER A 224 -21.48 -2.55 -1.01
C SER A 224 -22.55 -3.30 -0.19
N PRO A 225 -22.33 -4.56 0.26
CA PRO A 225 -23.32 -5.26 1.07
C PRO A 225 -23.39 -4.76 2.53
N SER A 226 -22.39 -4.01 3.00
CA SER A 226 -22.27 -3.53 4.39
C SER A 226 -22.74 -2.09 4.58
N TYR A 227 -22.91 -1.32 3.50
CA TYR A 227 -23.36 0.07 3.57
C TYR A 227 -24.89 0.19 3.50
N GLY A 228 -25.47 0.90 4.46
CA GLY A 228 -26.89 1.26 4.47
C GLY A 228 -27.17 2.53 3.66
N VAL A 229 -28.23 2.50 2.87
CA VAL A 229 -28.58 3.51 1.84
C VAL A 229 -29.04 4.89 2.37
N THR A 230 -28.92 5.18 3.67
CA THR A 230 -29.81 6.18 4.30
C THR A 230 -29.17 7.33 5.05
N TRP A 231 -27.83 7.46 5.08
CA TRP A 231 -27.21 8.47 5.96
C TRP A 231 -26.39 9.55 5.26
N ASP A 232 -25.86 9.32 4.06
CA ASP A 232 -25.00 10.29 3.36
C ASP A 232 -25.36 10.42 1.88
N ASP A 233 -26.11 11.47 1.54
CA ASP A 233 -26.37 11.90 0.17
C ASP A 233 -25.66 13.23 -0.08
N SER A 234 -24.57 13.17 -0.85
CA SER A 234 -23.77 14.36 -1.20
C SER A 234 -24.53 15.39 -2.02
N SER A 235 -25.57 14.97 -2.74
CA SER A 235 -26.44 15.88 -3.48
C SER A 235 -27.30 16.75 -2.54
N GLN A 236 -27.41 16.38 -1.27
CA GLN A 236 -28.11 17.12 -0.22
C GLN A 236 -27.16 17.84 0.76
N GLY A 237 -25.83 17.72 0.59
CA GLY A 237 -24.82 18.13 1.56
C GLY A 237 -24.12 19.47 1.31
N ALA A 238 -24.45 20.22 0.25
CA ALA A 238 -23.72 21.45 -0.10
C ALA A 238 -23.76 22.51 1.02
N GLU A 239 -24.92 22.71 1.66
CA GLU A 239 -25.05 23.66 2.79
C GLU A 239 -24.27 23.19 4.03
N LEU A 240 -24.20 21.87 4.25
CA LEU A 240 -23.40 21.28 5.33
C LEU A 240 -21.90 21.52 5.07
N TYR A 241 -21.44 21.27 3.83
CA TYR A 241 -20.05 21.48 3.42
C TYR A 241 -19.66 22.95 3.60
N ASP A 242 -20.45 23.87 3.05
CA ASP A 242 -20.19 25.31 3.17
C ASP A 242 -20.17 25.76 4.63
N GLY A 243 -21.13 25.30 5.44
CA GLY A 243 -21.20 25.61 6.86
C GLY A 243 -20.01 25.05 7.66
N PHE A 244 -19.60 23.82 7.36
CA PHE A 244 -18.46 23.16 7.98
C PHE A 244 -17.14 23.87 7.64
N ILE A 245 -16.92 24.16 6.35
CA ILE A 245 -15.74 24.89 5.88
C ILE A 245 -15.70 26.30 6.49
N ALA A 246 -16.81 27.01 6.52
CA ALA A 246 -16.89 28.35 7.12
C ALA A 246 -16.54 28.31 8.62
N ALA A 247 -17.07 27.34 9.36
CA ALA A 247 -16.76 27.17 10.79
C ALA A 247 -15.29 26.80 11.02
N ALA A 248 -14.72 25.94 10.18
CA ALA A 248 -13.32 25.55 10.27
C ALA A 248 -12.37 26.75 10.05
N ILE A 249 -12.58 27.52 8.98
CA ILE A 249 -11.82 28.76 8.72
C ILE A 249 -11.95 29.73 9.89
N ALA A 250 -13.18 29.94 10.36
CA ALA A 250 -13.45 30.92 11.41
C ALA A 250 -12.82 30.54 12.76
N GLU A 251 -12.85 29.26 13.14
CA GLU A 251 -12.59 28.85 14.54
C GLU A 251 -11.53 27.76 14.71
N ALA A 252 -11.20 26.97 13.68
CA ALA A 252 -10.36 25.77 13.82
C ALA A 252 -8.96 25.87 13.24
N ILE A 253 -8.76 26.57 12.14
CA ILE A 253 -7.50 26.48 11.38
C ILE A 253 -6.78 27.83 11.30
N VAL A 254 -5.47 27.78 11.05
CA VAL A 254 -4.66 28.96 10.72
C VAL A 254 -4.85 29.39 9.26
N GLU A 255 -4.45 30.62 8.93
CA GLU A 255 -4.63 31.20 7.58
C GLU A 255 -3.91 30.40 6.48
N ASP A 256 -2.77 29.79 6.81
CA ASP A 256 -1.91 29.00 5.92
C ASP A 256 -1.99 27.49 6.18
N ALA A 257 -3.09 27.01 6.75
CA ALA A 257 -3.27 25.58 7.03
C ALA A 257 -3.20 24.75 5.75
N ALA A 258 -2.61 23.55 5.83
CA ALA A 258 -2.69 22.54 4.79
C ALA A 258 -4.07 21.85 4.84
N TRP A 259 -4.67 21.60 3.67
CA TRP A 259 -5.99 20.99 3.55
C TRP A 259 -5.86 19.60 2.96
N TYR A 260 -6.38 18.61 3.67
CA TYR A 260 -6.61 17.28 3.17
C TYR A 260 -8.11 17.00 3.32
N CYS A 261 -8.83 17.14 2.22
CA CYS A 261 -10.25 16.81 2.11
C CYS A 261 -10.35 15.60 1.19
N TRP A 262 -10.93 14.51 1.68
CA TRP A 262 -11.31 13.38 0.83
C TRP A 262 -12.50 13.77 -0.06
#